data_AF-A0A7J4EN82-F1
#
_entry.id   AF-A0A7J4EN82-F1
#
_cell.length_a   1.000
_cell.length_b   1.000
_cell.length_c   1.000
_cell.angle_alpha   90.00
_cell.angle_beta   90.00
_cell.angle_gamma   90.00
#
_symmetry.space_group_name_H-M   'P 1'
#
loop_
_entity.id
_entity.type
_entity.pdbx_description
1 polymer ?
#
loop_
_entity_poly.entity_id
_entity_poly.type
_entity_poly.pdbx_seq_one_letter_code
_entity_poly.pdbx_strand_id
1 'polypeptide(L)'
;MTEKLSLENRLGLVIFEIDREKHIKVNLEECKKCKEKPCLYFCPARRYTLNELNEIVHDYEGCLECGTCKFACPKGAVEFKYPRGGFGVQYRYG
;
A
#
# COMPACT_ATOMS: atom_id res chain seq x y z
N MET A 1 -18.94 25.71 1.07
CA MET A 1 -17.62 25.20 0.65
C MET A 1 -17.50 23.79 1.16
N THR A 2 -17.36 22.79 0.30
CA THR A 2 -17.19 21.40 0.73
C THR A 2 -15.75 21.23 1.20
N GLU A 3 -15.55 21.00 2.50
CA GLU A 3 -14.23 20.76 3.07
C GLU A 3 -13.62 19.49 2.45
N LYS A 4 -12.36 19.58 2.01
CA LYS A 4 -11.68 18.45 1.39
C LYS A 4 -11.20 17.51 2.49
N LEU A 5 -11.78 16.32 2.56
CA LEU A 5 -11.38 15.28 3.51
C LEU A 5 -9.88 14.95 3.39
N SER A 6 -9.25 14.65 4.54
CA SER A 6 -7.91 14.04 4.57
C SER A 6 -7.91 12.68 3.87
N LEU A 7 -6.72 12.18 3.52
CA LEU A 7 -6.61 10.88 2.85
C LEU A 7 -7.15 9.76 3.74
N GLU A 8 -6.85 9.80 5.03
CA GLU A 8 -7.29 8.85 6.03
C GLU A 8 -8.82 8.84 6.13
N ASN A 9 -9.44 10.03 6.17
CA ASN A 9 -10.90 10.14 6.20
C ASN A 9 -11.55 9.63 4.91
N ARG A 10 -10.90 9.82 3.75
CA ARG A 10 -11.38 9.26 2.48
C ARG A 10 -11.30 7.74 2.47
N LEU A 11 -10.21 7.17 2.95
CA LEU A 11 -10.04 5.72 3.04
C LEU A 11 -11.00 5.12 4.08
N GLY A 12 -11.35 5.86 5.14
CA GLY A 12 -12.37 5.46 6.12
C GLY A 12 -13.79 5.33 5.56
N LEU A 13 -14.06 5.84 4.35
CA LEU A 13 -15.34 5.62 3.65
C LEU A 13 -15.40 4.28 2.92
N VAL A 14 -14.24 3.62 2.75
CA VAL A 14 -14.10 2.33 2.07
C VAL A 14 -14.05 1.23 3.12
N ILE A 15 -14.74 0.11 2.87
CA ILE A 15 -14.67 -1.05 3.75
C ILE A 15 -13.46 -1.90 3.37
N PHE A 16 -12.77 -2.39 4.38
CA PHE A 16 -11.72 -3.39 4.24
C PHE A 16 -12.00 -4.55 5.18
N GLU A 17 -11.87 -5.77 4.68
CA GLU A 17 -11.85 -6.99 5.49
C GLU A 17 -10.39 -7.48 5.57
N ILE A 18 -9.76 -7.34 6.73
CA ILE A 18 -8.29 -7.50 6.83
C ILE A 18 -7.91 -8.98 6.92
N ASP A 19 -7.11 -9.45 5.96
CA ASP A 19 -6.53 -10.79 6.02
C ASP A 19 -5.40 -10.84 7.04
N ARG A 20 -5.29 -11.95 7.78
CA ARG A 20 -4.12 -12.26 8.61
C ARG A 20 -2.87 -12.46 7.76
N GLU A 21 -3.04 -12.92 6.52
CA GLU A 21 -1.94 -13.06 5.58
C GLU A 21 -1.66 -11.74 4.84
N LYS A 22 -0.45 -11.21 5.00
CA LYS A 22 -0.01 -10.03 4.24
C LYS A 22 0.09 -10.36 2.76
N HIS A 23 -0.66 -9.62 1.95
CA HIS A 23 -0.66 -9.76 0.50
C HIS A 23 0.43 -8.92 -0.21
N ILE A 24 1.12 -8.07 0.55
CA ILE A 24 2.34 -7.35 0.14
C ILE A 24 3.52 -7.84 0.98
N LYS A 25 4.63 -8.19 0.32
CA LYS A 25 5.92 -8.42 0.97
C LYS A 25 6.98 -7.55 0.31
N VAL A 26 7.82 -6.93 1.13
CA VAL A 26 8.94 -6.10 0.65
C VAL A 26 10.23 -6.84 0.94
N ASN A 27 11.01 -7.12 -0.10
CA ASN A 27 12.38 -7.59 0.04
C ASN A 27 13.26 -6.41 0.47
N LEU A 28 13.61 -6.37 1.75
CA LEU A 28 14.37 -5.26 2.34
C LEU A 28 15.77 -5.13 1.75
N GLU A 29 16.40 -6.23 1.32
CA GLU A 29 17.76 -6.22 0.76
C GLU A 29 17.81 -5.52 -0.61
N GLU A 30 16.82 -5.78 -1.47
CA GLU A 30 16.69 -5.03 -2.73
C GLU A 30 16.15 -3.60 -2.49
N CYS A 31 15.26 -3.43 -1.52
CA CYS A 31 14.69 -2.13 -1.19
C CYS A 31 15.74 -1.13 -0.66
N LYS A 32 16.73 -1.60 0.13
CA LYS A 32 17.83 -0.76 0.66
C LYS A 32 18.68 -0.14 -0.46
N LYS A 33 18.77 -0.79 -1.62
CA LYS A 33 19.48 -0.29 -2.81
C LYS A 33 18.72 0.85 -3.52
N CYS A 34 17.47 1.13 -3.16
CA CYS A 34 16.66 2.19 -3.74
C CYS A 34 16.85 3.52 -3.00
N LYS A 35 17.59 4.45 -3.60
CA LYS A 35 17.80 5.80 -3.04
C LYS A 35 16.56 6.70 -3.19
N GLU A 36 15.90 6.62 -4.34
CA GLU A 36 14.78 7.50 -4.70
C GLU A 36 13.48 7.18 -3.95
N LYS A 37 13.31 5.92 -3.51
CA LYS A 37 12.13 5.42 -2.78
C LYS A 37 10.79 5.95 -3.34
N PRO A 38 10.51 5.78 -4.65
CA PRO A 38 9.30 6.33 -5.28
C PRO A 38 7.99 5.76 -4.70
N CYS A 39 8.06 4.63 -3.97
CA CYS A 39 6.94 4.03 -3.24
C CYS A 39 6.29 4.95 -2.22
N LEU A 40 7.03 5.93 -1.69
CA LEU A 40 6.49 6.96 -0.80
C LEU A 40 5.47 7.88 -1.50
N TYR A 41 5.43 7.88 -2.84
CA TYR A 41 4.64 8.85 -3.61
C TYR A 41 3.64 8.19 -4.57
N PHE A 42 3.98 7.06 -5.21
CA PHE A 42 3.08 6.47 -6.21
C PHE A 42 1.85 5.80 -5.60
N CYS A 43 1.89 5.41 -4.31
CA CYS A 43 0.79 4.68 -3.70
C CYS A 43 -0.39 5.64 -3.48
N PRO A 44 -1.55 5.41 -4.14
CA PRO A 44 -2.69 6.31 -4.02
C PRO A 44 -3.26 6.36 -2.59
N ALA A 45 -3.06 5.29 -1.82
CA ALA A 45 -3.45 5.18 -0.42
C ALA A 45 -2.33 5.54 0.58
N ARG A 46 -1.16 5.99 0.10
CA ARG A 46 0.03 6.34 0.90
C ARG A 46 0.40 5.32 1.97
N ARG A 47 0.42 4.04 1.59
CA ARG A 47 0.69 2.93 2.49
C ARG A 47 2.16 2.55 2.67
N TYR A 48 3.07 3.30 2.07
CA TYR A 48 4.51 3.14 2.32
C TYR A 48 5.01 4.30 3.19
N THR A 49 5.67 3.96 4.29
CA THR A 49 6.32 4.90 5.20
C THR A 49 7.74 4.47 5.51
N LEU A 50 8.52 5.36 6.13
CA LEU A 50 9.82 5.03 6.70
C LEU A 50 9.67 4.76 8.20
N ASN A 51 10.29 3.71 8.69
CA ASN A 51 10.49 3.51 10.13
C ASN A 51 11.69 4.34 10.63
N GLU A 52 11.97 4.24 11.92
CA GLU A 52 13.10 4.91 12.58
C GLU A 52 14.48 4.52 12.02
N LEU A 53 14.57 3.36 11.35
CA LEU A 53 15.78 2.85 10.71
C LEU A 53 15.89 3.24 9.22
N ASN A 54 15.01 4.11 8.71
CA ASN A 54 14.89 4.48 7.29
C ASN A 54 14.59 3.29 6.34
N GLU A 55 13.98 2.23 6.86
CA GLU A 55 13.49 1.11 6.09
C GLU A 55 12.02 1.34 5.69
N ILE A 56 11.65 0.82 4.51
CA ILE A 56 10.28 0.93 4.02
C ILE A 56 9.38 -0.03 4.78
N VAL A 57 8.32 0.50 5.36
CA VAL A 57 7.22 -0.26 5.95
C VAL A 57 5.99 -0.10 5.05
N HIS A 58 5.26 -1.19 4.82
CA HIS A 58 3.99 -1.17 4.11
C HIS A 58 2.83 -1.51 5.05
N ASP A 59 1.90 -0.56 5.18
CA ASP A 59 0.63 -0.77 5.88
C ASP A 59 -0.41 -1.34 4.91
N TYR A 60 -0.61 -2.65 4.96
CA TYR A 60 -1.46 -3.36 4.02
C TYR A 60 -2.96 -3.22 4.32
N GLU A 61 -3.35 -2.70 5.49
CA GLU A 61 -4.75 -2.71 5.91
C GLU A 61 -5.61 -1.74 5.10
N GLY A 62 -5.02 -0.65 4.62
CA GLY A 62 -5.69 0.29 3.71
C GLY A 62 -5.23 0.16 2.26
N CYS A 63 -4.78 -1.03 1.83
CA CYS A 63 -4.39 -1.29 0.45
C CYS A 63 -5.61 -1.34 -0.47
N LEU A 64 -5.58 -0.59 -1.56
CA LEU A 64 -6.64 -0.55 -2.58
C LEU A 64 -6.47 -1.61 -3.68
N GLU A 65 -5.53 -2.54 -3.53
CA GLU A 65 -5.28 -3.64 -4.47
C GLU A 65 -4.98 -3.22 -5.93
N CYS A 66 -4.64 -1.95 -6.14
CA CYS A 66 -4.37 -1.39 -7.48
C CYS A 66 -3.14 -1.97 -8.19
N GLY A 67 -2.24 -2.65 -7.47
CA GLY A 67 -1.05 -3.27 -8.05
C GLY A 67 0.07 -2.30 -8.48
N THR A 68 -0.09 -0.98 -8.36
CA THR A 68 0.92 0.01 -8.77
C THR A 68 2.30 -0.30 -8.20
N CYS A 69 2.37 -0.74 -6.94
CA CYS A 69 3.65 -1.07 -6.29
C CYS A 69 4.44 -2.19 -6.96
N LYS A 70 3.75 -3.17 -7.56
CA LYS A 70 4.37 -4.27 -8.29
C LYS A 70 5.15 -3.77 -9.51
N PHE A 71 4.62 -2.77 -10.19
CA PHE A 71 5.18 -2.27 -11.46
C PHE A 71 6.04 -1.03 -11.30
N ALA A 72 5.71 -0.15 -10.36
CA ALA A 72 6.39 1.12 -10.15
C ALA A 72 7.65 1.00 -9.27
N CYS A 73 7.88 -0.14 -8.60
CA CYS A 73 9.10 -0.34 -7.83
C CYS A 73 10.29 -0.60 -8.78
N PRO A 74 11.26 0.32 -8.89
CA PRO A 74 12.37 0.17 -9.85
C PRO A 74 13.35 -0.94 -9.46
N LYS A 75 13.27 -1.45 -8.22
CA LYS A 75 14.09 -2.56 -7.73
C LYS A 75 13.40 -3.91 -7.82
N GLY A 76 12.13 -3.95 -8.22
CA GLY A 76 11.34 -5.19 -8.17
C GLY A 76 11.25 -5.78 -6.76
N ALA A 77 11.41 -4.95 -5.72
CA ALA A 77 11.50 -5.40 -4.33
C ALA A 77 10.13 -5.70 -3.70
N VAL A 78 9.03 -5.52 -4.44
CA VAL A 78 7.67 -5.69 -3.95
C VAL A 78 7.05 -6.94 -4.56
N GLU A 79 6.80 -7.93 -3.73
CA GLU A 79 5.93 -9.05 -4.06
C GLU A 79 4.49 -8.63 -3.77
N PHE A 80 3.66 -8.62 -4.81
CA PHE A 80 2.24 -8.34 -4.73
C PHE A 80 1.47 -9.60 -5.12
N LYS A 81 0.55 -9.99 -4.25
CA LYS A 81 -0.58 -10.86 -4.57
C LYS A 81 -1.88 -10.19 -4.14
N TYR A 82 -2.99 -10.66 -4.68
CA TYR A 82 -4.29 -10.28 -4.12
C TYR A 82 -4.49 -10.96 -2.75
N PRO A 83 -5.25 -10.34 -1.84
CA PRO A 83 -5.76 -11.01 -0.64
C PRO A 83 -6.55 -12.27 -1.02
N ARG A 84 -6.78 -13.16 -0.05
CA ARG A 84 -7.65 -14.31 -0.25
C ARG A 84 -9.08 -13.85 -0.48
N GLY A 85 -9.87 -14.65 -1.19
CA GLY A 85 -11.27 -14.35 -1.45
C GLY A 85 -12.04 -14.05 -0.16
N GLY A 86 -12.81 -12.96 -0.16
CA GLY A 86 -13.55 -12.45 1.01
C GLY A 86 -12.79 -11.41 1.84
N PHE A 87 -11.47 -11.26 1.64
CA PHE A 87 -10.66 -10.23 2.28
C PHE A 87 -10.29 -9.11 1.30
N GLY A 88 -9.71 -8.04 1.84
CA GLY A 88 -9.24 -6.90 1.08
C GLY A 88 -10.24 -5.76 1.00
N VAL A 89 -10.08 -4.93 -0.02
CA VAL A 89 -10.93 -3.76 -0.26
C VAL A 89 -12.30 -4.19 -0.82
N GLN A 90 -13.37 -3.60 -0.29
CA GLN A 90 -14.74 -3.87 -0.72
C GLN A 90 -15.36 -2.63 -1.37
N TYR A 91 -15.32 -2.58 -2.70
CA TYR A 91 -15.96 -1.53 -3.48
C TYR A 91 -17.47 -1.76 -3.58
N ARG A 92 -18.27 -0.75 -3.16
CA ARG A 92 -19.73 -0.81 -3.24
C ARG A 92 -20.30 -0.37 -4.59
N TYR A 93 -19.63 0.59 -5.24
CA TYR A 93 -20.15 1.28 -6.44
C TYR A 93 -19.13 1.39 -7.59
N GLY A 94 -18.03 0.64 -7.52
CA GLY A 94 -16.88 0.80 -8.41
C GLY A 94 -15.96 1.92 -7.92
#